data_AF-A0ABD2V350-F1
#
_entry.id   AF-A0ABD2V350-F1
#
_cell.length_a   1.000
_cell.length_b   1.000
_cell.length_c   1.000
_cell.angle_alpha   90.00
_cell.angle_beta   90.00
_cell.angle_gamma   90.00
#
_symmetry.space_group_name_H-M   'P 1'
#
loop_
_entity.id
_entity.type
_entity.pdbx_description
1 polymer ?
#
loop_
_entity_poly.entity_id
_entity_poly.type
_entity_poly.pdbx_seq_one_letter_code
_entity_poly.pdbx_strand_id
1 'polypeptide(L)'
;MAAAAAATFGIRSVPSNIWLHKFGARTAAASIRSRSFTTLASLSPVEDTEDIQLNVIPKENARESVSSTSNNNNYKSNKSYYPKRGQTLELVCESLAFKGKGVCKVADSGFVLMCDRALPGERFIGRVTRKKDNYAEVKKLKTITPHSDYVEAPCEYASHCGGCKTQSLSYEAQLKAKEQQVCDLVVHVGKFSDQEPEFAGVMKPIVPCDIQFHYRNKMEFSFGPKGWVPAEQLQEKSTDECVYALGLHAPGFFDKVLNVNKCLLQSDSANEVLATVQECWRDPELGLSPWNVHSHTGFLKHLMLRSGILKLVFLNLWLTL
;
A
#
# COMPACT_ATOMS: atom_id res chain seq x y z
N MET A 1 11.34 -54.05 -46.00
CA MET A 1 11.34 -52.59 -46.19
C MET A 1 10.76 -51.91 -44.96
N ALA A 2 11.62 -51.38 -44.08
CA ALA A 2 11.23 -50.36 -43.10
C ALA A 2 12.52 -49.62 -42.73
N ALA A 3 12.61 -48.37 -43.20
CA ALA A 3 13.78 -47.51 -43.02
C ALA A 3 13.74 -46.86 -41.63
N ALA A 4 14.86 -46.91 -40.91
CA ALA A 4 15.09 -46.13 -39.71
C ALA A 4 15.59 -44.73 -40.12
N ALA A 5 14.83 -43.68 -39.78
CA ALA A 5 15.23 -42.29 -39.98
C ALA A 5 16.06 -41.82 -38.76
N ALA A 6 17.34 -41.56 -38.97
CA ALA A 6 18.22 -40.91 -38.01
C ALA A 6 18.00 -39.39 -38.06
N ALA A 7 17.51 -38.80 -36.97
CA ALA A 7 17.42 -37.35 -36.81
C ALA A 7 18.78 -36.80 -36.34
N THR A 8 19.42 -36.00 -37.19
CA THR A 8 20.66 -35.27 -36.90
C THR A 8 20.29 -33.98 -36.17
N PHE A 9 20.65 -33.85 -34.88
CA PHE A 9 20.57 -32.58 -34.17
C PHE A 9 21.80 -31.74 -34.49
N GLY A 10 21.62 -30.69 -35.28
CA GLY A 10 22.64 -29.66 -35.49
C GLY A 10 22.81 -28.80 -34.25
N ILE A 11 23.98 -28.88 -33.62
CA ILE A 11 24.41 -27.93 -32.58
C ILE A 11 24.73 -26.61 -33.28
N ARG A 12 23.88 -25.60 -33.11
CA ARG A 12 24.16 -24.23 -33.54
C ARG A 12 24.94 -23.54 -32.42
N SER A 13 26.22 -23.25 -32.66
CA SER A 13 27.08 -22.51 -31.74
C SER A 13 26.54 -21.09 -31.53
N VAL A 14 26.36 -20.72 -30.27
CA VAL A 14 26.08 -19.34 -29.84
C VAL A 14 27.43 -18.65 -29.64
N PRO A 15 27.66 -17.44 -30.17
CA PRO A 15 28.92 -16.75 -29.97
C PRO A 15 29.11 -16.36 -28.50
N SER A 16 30.31 -16.63 -28.00
CA SER A 16 30.76 -16.40 -26.64
C SER A 16 30.98 -14.91 -26.33
N ASN A 17 30.29 -14.44 -25.27
CA ASN A 17 30.70 -13.48 -24.23
C ASN A 17 31.36 -12.13 -24.60
N ILE A 18 30.70 -11.03 -24.19
CA ILE A 18 31.37 -9.78 -23.73
C ILE A 18 30.81 -9.23 -22.39
N TRP A 19 29.70 -9.75 -21.83
CA TRP A 19 29.04 -9.06 -20.71
C TRP A 19 29.57 -9.40 -19.30
N LEU A 20 30.35 -10.47 -19.12
CA LEU A 20 30.72 -10.97 -17.78
C LEU A 20 31.98 -10.35 -17.14
N HIS A 21 32.69 -9.43 -17.81
CA HIS A 21 34.00 -8.94 -17.34
C HIS A 21 33.99 -7.57 -16.60
N LYS A 22 32.85 -6.90 -16.41
CA LYS A 22 32.80 -5.57 -15.78
C LYS A 22 32.49 -5.56 -14.26
N PHE A 23 32.43 -6.71 -13.58
CA PHE A 23 32.36 -6.76 -12.12
C PHE A 23 33.78 -6.84 -11.52
N GLY A 24 34.48 -5.71 -11.50
CA GLY A 24 35.83 -5.58 -10.95
C GLY A 24 35.94 -4.36 -10.03
N ALA A 25 36.15 -4.65 -8.74
CA ALA A 25 36.54 -3.80 -7.61
C ALA A 25 36.76 -2.29 -7.86
N ARG A 26 35.91 -1.46 -7.23
CA ARG A 26 36.29 -0.09 -6.83
C ARG A 26 36.16 0.04 -5.32
N THR A 27 37.28 -0.16 -4.62
CA THR A 27 37.49 0.35 -3.27
C THR A 27 37.71 1.85 -3.36
N ALA A 28 36.73 2.64 -2.95
CA ALA A 28 36.90 4.08 -2.73
C ALA A 28 36.78 4.36 -1.23
N ALA A 29 37.92 4.63 -0.60
CA ALA A 29 37.98 5.19 0.74
C ALA A 29 37.43 6.63 0.70
N ALA A 30 36.31 6.87 1.38
CA ALA A 30 35.78 8.21 1.60
C ALA A 30 35.91 8.57 3.08
N SER A 31 36.79 9.52 3.36
CA SER A 31 37.03 10.13 4.67
C SER A 31 35.79 10.89 5.14
N ILE A 32 35.27 10.52 6.30
CA ILE A 32 34.19 11.21 7.01
C ILE A 32 34.78 12.47 7.65
N ARG A 33 34.43 13.65 7.13
CA ARG A 33 34.57 14.92 7.86
C ARG A 33 33.24 15.25 8.50
N SER A 34 33.18 15.07 9.82
CA SER A 34 32.10 15.58 10.66
C SER A 34 32.14 17.11 10.68
N ARG A 35 31.00 17.75 10.44
CA ARG A 35 30.76 19.14 10.86
C ARG A 35 29.50 19.18 11.67
N SER A 36 29.69 19.25 12.99
CA SER A 36 28.69 19.65 13.95
C SER A 36 28.34 21.12 13.71
N PHE A 37 27.04 21.44 13.65
CA PHE A 37 26.55 22.79 13.90
C PHE A 37 25.34 22.69 14.81
N THR A 38 25.56 23.04 16.08
CA THR A 38 24.54 23.46 17.03
C THR A 38 24.41 24.96 16.95
N THR A 39 23.20 25.50 16.81
CA THR A 39 22.82 26.76 17.44
C THR A 39 21.29 26.88 17.57
N LEU A 40 20.90 27.49 18.69
CA LEU A 40 19.58 27.58 19.30
C LEU A 40 18.69 28.69 18.72
N ALA A 41 17.38 28.42 18.77
CA ALA A 41 16.25 29.28 19.17
C ALA A 41 16.11 30.73 18.63
N SER A 42 14.95 31.04 18.03
CA SER A 42 13.79 31.71 18.69
C SER A 42 12.90 32.53 17.72
N LEU A 43 11.57 32.44 17.93
CA LEU A 43 10.48 33.44 17.67
C LEU A 43 10.24 33.87 16.20
N SER A 44 9.04 33.99 15.59
CA SER A 44 7.60 34.02 15.94
C SER A 44 6.81 33.92 14.60
N PRO A 45 5.46 33.77 14.59
CA PRO A 45 4.71 33.20 13.47
C PRO A 45 4.22 34.24 12.44
N VAL A 46 4.07 33.80 11.18
CA VAL A 46 3.32 34.52 10.13
C VAL A 46 2.02 33.77 9.88
N GLU A 47 0.93 34.51 10.05
CA GLU A 47 -0.45 34.14 9.83
C GLU A 47 -0.73 33.93 8.34
N ASP A 48 -1.52 32.91 8.00
CA ASP A 48 -2.41 32.92 6.84
C ASP A 48 -3.55 31.94 7.14
N THR A 49 -4.66 32.50 7.61
CA THR A 49 -5.94 31.83 7.89
C THR A 49 -6.83 31.94 6.65
N GLU A 50 -7.22 30.81 6.06
CA GLU A 50 -8.43 30.72 5.26
C GLU A 50 -9.52 29.97 6.05
N ASP A 51 -10.61 30.69 6.30
CA ASP A 51 -11.71 30.34 7.18
C ASP A 51 -12.50 29.10 6.73
N ILE A 52 -12.54 28.08 7.58
CA ILE A 52 -13.55 27.01 7.51
C ILE A 52 -14.73 27.45 8.39
N GLN A 53 -15.82 27.88 7.76
CA GLN A 53 -17.08 28.16 8.44
C GLN A 53 -17.66 26.88 9.06
N LEU A 54 -17.49 26.74 10.38
CA LEU A 54 -18.23 25.81 11.23
C LEU A 54 -19.54 26.47 11.65
N ASN A 55 -20.68 25.91 11.22
CA ASN A 55 -21.97 26.31 11.76
C ASN A 55 -22.11 25.79 13.21
N VAL A 56 -21.87 26.68 14.18
CA VAL A 56 -22.15 26.46 15.61
C VAL A 56 -23.58 26.89 15.90
N ILE A 57 -24.39 25.97 16.43
CA ILE A 57 -25.75 26.25 16.92
C ILE A 57 -25.64 26.85 18.34
N PRO A 58 -26.26 28.01 18.66
CA PRO A 58 -26.20 28.57 20.00
C PRO A 58 -27.16 27.86 20.97
N LYS A 59 -26.70 27.66 22.21
CA LYS A 59 -27.52 27.34 23.38
C LYS A 59 -28.08 28.62 23.98
N GLU A 60 -29.39 28.71 24.17
CA GLU A 60 -30.00 29.60 25.15
C GLU A 60 -31.04 28.85 25.99
N ASN A 61 -30.99 29.11 27.30
CA ASN A 61 -31.95 28.68 28.31
C ASN A 61 -32.97 29.79 28.55
N ALA A 62 -34.26 29.48 28.62
CA ALA A 62 -35.25 30.21 29.44
C ALA A 62 -36.51 29.35 29.69
N ARG A 63 -37.11 29.53 30.87
CA ARG A 63 -38.11 28.67 31.54
C ARG A 63 -39.57 28.89 31.11
N GLU A 64 -40.32 27.79 31.26
CA GLU A 64 -41.74 27.60 31.67
C GLU A 64 -42.90 28.33 30.97
N SER A 65 -43.84 27.55 30.41
CA SER A 65 -45.25 27.48 30.86
C SER A 65 -46.01 26.37 30.12
N VAL A 66 -46.92 25.71 30.84
CA VAL A 66 -47.74 24.58 30.40
C VAL A 66 -48.94 25.06 29.60
N SER A 67 -49.16 24.51 28.41
CA SER A 67 -50.51 24.28 27.88
C SER A 67 -50.50 23.14 26.87
N SER A 68 -51.29 22.11 27.17
CA SER A 68 -51.73 21.04 26.27
C SER A 68 -52.20 21.57 24.92
N THR A 69 -51.88 20.87 23.82
CA THR A 69 -52.82 20.42 22.75
C THR A 69 -52.05 19.75 21.60
N SER A 70 -52.41 18.49 21.31
CA SER A 70 -52.42 17.77 20.03
C SER A 70 -51.17 17.67 19.14
N ASN A 71 -50.70 16.43 19.03
CA ASN A 71 -50.30 15.70 17.82
C ASN A 71 -49.94 16.53 16.57
N ASN A 72 -48.66 16.45 16.19
CA ASN A 72 -48.31 16.07 14.82
C ASN A 72 -46.93 15.41 14.79
N ASN A 73 -46.94 14.08 14.86
CA ASN A 73 -45.81 13.22 14.53
C ASN A 73 -45.44 13.43 13.06
N ASN A 74 -44.50 14.33 12.79
CA ASN A 74 -43.89 14.44 11.48
C ASN A 74 -42.64 13.54 11.47
N TYR A 75 -42.86 12.24 11.29
CA TYR A 75 -41.79 11.31 10.94
C TYR A 75 -41.13 11.82 9.64
N LYS A 76 -40.00 12.52 9.79
CA LYS A 76 -39.16 12.93 8.66
C LYS A 76 -38.90 11.70 7.80
N SER A 77 -39.38 11.75 6.57
CA SER A 77 -39.26 10.70 5.57
C SER A 77 -37.81 10.20 5.50
N ASN A 78 -37.66 8.88 5.58
CA ASN A 78 -36.40 8.16 5.45
C ASN A 78 -35.88 8.30 4.00
N LYS A 79 -35.29 9.46 3.66
CA LYS A 79 -34.63 9.63 2.37
C LYS A 79 -33.37 8.78 2.38
N SER A 80 -33.33 7.81 1.48
CA SER A 80 -32.11 7.04 1.23
C SER A 80 -31.00 8.01 0.82
N TYR A 81 -30.06 8.23 1.73
CA TYR A 81 -28.93 9.11 1.49
C TYR A 81 -27.82 8.32 0.79
N TYR A 82 -27.43 8.84 -0.37
CA TYR A 82 -26.36 8.29 -1.20
C TYR A 82 -25.22 9.32 -1.31
N PRO A 83 -23.99 8.96 -0.91
CA PRO A 83 -22.86 9.86 -1.02
C PRO A 83 -22.52 10.16 -2.49
N LYS A 84 -22.29 11.44 -2.81
CA LYS A 84 -21.94 11.88 -4.17
C LYS A 84 -20.43 11.77 -4.40
N ARG A 85 -20.01 11.50 -5.64
CA ARG A 85 -18.58 11.51 -6.01
C ARG A 85 -17.99 12.91 -5.73
N GLY A 86 -16.80 12.94 -5.14
CA GLY A 86 -16.11 14.17 -4.76
C GLY A 86 -16.54 14.73 -3.40
N GLN A 87 -17.63 14.24 -2.81
CA GLN A 87 -18.08 14.64 -1.50
C GLN A 87 -17.06 14.24 -0.43
N THR A 88 -16.80 15.14 0.52
CA THR A 88 -15.95 14.91 1.69
C THR A 88 -16.83 14.64 2.90
N LEU A 89 -16.48 13.63 3.69
CA LEU A 89 -17.21 13.18 4.88
C LEU A 89 -16.23 12.90 6.01
N GLU A 90 -16.62 13.20 7.25
CA GLU A 90 -15.99 12.64 8.44
C GLU A 90 -16.54 11.23 8.67
N LEU A 91 -15.64 10.27 8.83
CA LEU A 91 -15.95 8.85 8.92
C LEU A 91 -15.22 8.22 10.10
N VAL A 92 -15.85 7.21 10.69
CA VAL A 92 -15.22 6.28 11.63
C VAL A 92 -15.16 4.92 10.96
N CYS A 93 -13.99 4.30 10.96
CA CYS A 93 -13.84 2.93 10.50
C CYS A 93 -14.35 1.98 11.58
N GLU A 94 -15.36 1.17 11.27
CA GLU A 94 -15.96 0.22 12.22
C GLU A 94 -15.19 -1.11 12.23
N SER A 95 -14.77 -1.59 11.06
CA SER A 95 -14.13 -2.90 10.91
C SER A 95 -13.24 -2.96 9.67
N LEU A 96 -12.58 -4.10 9.43
CA LEU A 96 -11.78 -4.36 8.23
C LEU A 96 -12.46 -5.44 7.37
N ALA A 97 -12.78 -5.10 6.14
CA ALA A 97 -13.14 -6.04 5.10
C ALA A 97 -11.89 -6.74 4.50
N PHE A 98 -12.16 -7.73 3.65
CA PHE A 98 -11.14 -8.46 2.90
C PHE A 98 -10.15 -7.52 2.19
N LYS A 99 -8.88 -7.94 2.12
CA LYS A 99 -7.73 -7.12 1.66
C LYS A 99 -7.43 -5.89 2.52
N GLY A 100 -7.90 -5.86 3.77
CA GLY A 100 -7.61 -4.80 4.75
C GLY A 100 -8.22 -3.45 4.38
N LYS A 101 -9.39 -3.46 3.72
CA LYS A 101 -10.14 -2.23 3.46
C LYS A 101 -10.98 -1.90 4.70
N GLY A 102 -10.85 -0.70 5.24
CA GLY A 102 -11.71 -0.22 6.31
C GLY A 102 -13.16 -0.08 5.86
N VAL A 103 -14.07 -0.55 6.70
CA VAL A 103 -15.52 -0.45 6.50
C VAL A 103 -16.04 0.66 7.38
N CYS A 104 -16.67 1.65 6.77
CA CYS A 104 -17.28 2.79 7.43
C CYS A 104 -18.76 2.83 7.06
N LYS A 105 -19.57 3.49 7.88
CA LYS A 105 -20.97 3.79 7.57
C LYS A 105 -21.22 5.28 7.73
N VAL A 106 -22.07 5.83 6.87
CA VAL A 106 -22.62 7.18 7.11
C VAL A 106 -23.58 7.11 8.29
N ALA A 107 -23.39 7.96 9.29
CA ALA A 107 -24.15 7.95 10.55
C ALA A 107 -25.68 7.93 10.34
N ASP A 108 -26.20 8.76 9.43
CA ASP A 108 -27.65 8.91 9.24
C ASP A 108 -28.28 7.82 8.38
N SER A 109 -27.52 7.23 7.45
CA SER A 109 -28.08 6.38 6.40
C SER A 109 -27.64 4.92 6.47
N GLY A 110 -26.60 4.62 7.25
CA GLY A 110 -25.96 3.33 7.28
C GLY A 110 -25.26 2.93 5.98
N PHE A 111 -25.19 3.84 4.98
CA PHE A 111 -24.61 3.51 3.68
C PHE A 111 -23.12 3.18 3.83
N VAL A 112 -22.70 2.06 3.24
CA VAL A 112 -21.36 1.49 3.43
C VAL A 112 -20.33 2.22 2.55
N LEU A 113 -19.23 2.63 3.17
CA LEU A 113 -18.05 3.17 2.50
C LEU A 113 -16.83 2.31 2.80
N MET A 114 -16.05 2.02 1.76
CA MET A 114 -14.81 1.28 1.85
C MET A 114 -13.63 2.22 1.68
N CYS A 115 -12.73 2.24 2.66
CA CYS A 115 -11.54 3.07 2.65
C CYS A 115 -10.28 2.19 2.69
N ASP A 116 -9.38 2.35 1.72
CA ASP A 116 -8.05 1.74 1.85
C ASP A 116 -7.28 2.46 2.97
N ARG A 117 -6.51 1.71 3.76
CA ARG A 117 -5.67 2.22 4.86
C ARG A 117 -6.41 2.92 6.00
N ALA A 118 -7.72 2.73 6.13
CA ALA A 118 -8.43 3.08 7.36
C ALA A 118 -8.41 1.88 8.31
N LEU A 119 -8.12 2.13 9.59
CA LEU A 119 -8.03 1.11 10.64
C LEU A 119 -9.23 1.20 11.59
N PRO A 120 -9.72 0.09 12.18
CA PRO A 120 -10.89 0.12 13.08
C PRO A 120 -10.76 1.15 14.22
N GLY A 121 -11.81 1.88 14.54
CA GLY A 121 -11.78 2.97 15.52
C GLY A 121 -11.08 4.25 15.05
N GLU A 122 -10.37 4.25 13.91
CA GLU A 122 -9.79 5.46 13.32
C GLU A 122 -10.91 6.40 12.85
N ARG A 123 -10.77 7.67 13.22
CA ARG A 123 -11.63 8.76 12.75
C ARG A 123 -10.86 9.61 11.75
N PHE A 124 -11.45 9.84 10.57
CA PHE A 124 -10.75 10.50 9.46
C PHE A 124 -11.70 11.24 8.53
N ILE A 125 -11.15 12.17 7.76
CA ILE A 125 -11.81 12.84 6.66
C ILE A 125 -11.55 12.04 5.38
N GLY A 126 -12.62 11.57 4.74
CA GLY A 126 -12.58 10.79 3.50
C GLY A 126 -13.29 11.50 2.35
N ARG A 127 -12.76 11.39 1.13
CA ARG A 127 -13.40 11.87 -0.10
C ARG A 127 -13.90 10.70 -0.93
N VAL A 128 -15.17 10.74 -1.32
CA VAL A 128 -15.80 9.71 -2.17
C VAL A 128 -15.17 9.74 -3.56
N THR A 129 -14.51 8.65 -3.95
CA THR A 129 -13.81 8.55 -5.23
C THR A 129 -14.64 7.84 -6.29
N ARG A 130 -15.33 6.77 -5.90
CA ARG A 130 -16.11 5.92 -6.79
C ARG A 130 -17.38 5.45 -6.11
N LYS A 131 -18.49 5.52 -6.82
CA LYS A 131 -19.76 4.91 -6.40
C LYS A 131 -19.89 3.51 -6.98
N LYS A 132 -20.39 2.57 -6.18
CA LYS A 132 -20.88 1.24 -6.57
C LYS A 132 -22.34 1.12 -6.15
N ASP A 133 -22.98 0.00 -6.52
CA ASP A 133 -24.40 -0.20 -6.27
C ASP A 133 -24.71 -0.28 -4.77
N ASN A 134 -23.90 -1.06 -4.03
CA ASN A 134 -24.14 -1.36 -2.61
C ASN A 134 -23.15 -0.68 -1.65
N TYR A 135 -22.14 0.03 -2.16
CA TYR A 135 -21.14 0.75 -1.36
C TYR A 135 -20.49 1.88 -2.16
N ALA A 136 -19.69 2.71 -1.50
CA ALA A 136 -18.80 3.66 -2.17
C ALA A 136 -17.35 3.44 -1.75
N GLU A 137 -16.40 3.76 -2.64
CA GLU A 137 -15.00 3.85 -2.29
C GLU A 137 -14.66 5.27 -1.88
N VAL A 138 -13.87 5.40 -0.84
CA VAL A 138 -13.38 6.67 -0.30
C VAL A 138 -11.86 6.64 -0.22
N LYS A 139 -11.25 7.79 -0.53
CA LYS A 139 -9.83 8.05 -0.29
C LYS A 139 -9.71 8.83 1.02
N LYS A 140 -8.95 8.28 1.97
CA LYS A 140 -8.58 9.00 3.20
C LYS A 140 -7.76 10.24 2.83
N LEU A 141 -8.19 11.39 3.30
CA LEU A 141 -7.50 12.67 3.12
C LEU A 141 -6.69 13.04 4.35
N LYS A 142 -7.27 12.90 5.54
CA LYS A 142 -6.67 13.31 6.81
C LYS A 142 -7.17 12.44 7.94
N THR A 143 -6.28 11.95 8.79
CA THR A 143 -6.66 11.31 10.05
C THR A 143 -6.94 12.39 11.10
N ILE A 144 -8.09 12.28 11.78
CA ILE A 144 -8.48 13.15 12.90
C ILE A 144 -8.05 12.50 14.22
N THR A 145 -8.30 11.20 14.36
CA THR A 145 -7.92 10.43 15.55
C THR A 145 -7.43 9.06 15.07
N PRO A 146 -6.17 8.69 15.33
CA PRO A 146 -5.62 7.41 14.89
C PRO A 146 -6.24 6.24 15.65
N HIS A 147 -6.00 5.02 15.16
CA HIS A 147 -6.26 3.78 15.91
C HIS A 147 -5.43 3.78 17.21
N SER A 148 -5.95 3.20 18.30
CA SER A 148 -5.24 3.12 19.60
C SER A 148 -3.89 2.40 19.50
N ASP A 149 -3.88 1.27 18.78
CA ASP A 149 -2.69 0.48 18.44
C ASP A 149 -1.94 0.97 17.18
N TYR A 150 -2.05 2.24 16.81
CA TYR A 150 -1.24 2.82 15.72
C TYR A 150 0.25 2.76 16.08
N VAL A 151 1.08 2.43 15.10
CA VAL A 151 2.54 2.52 15.19
C VAL A 151 3.08 3.22 13.96
N GLU A 152 4.23 3.87 14.08
CA GLU A 152 4.89 4.44 12.92
C GLU A 152 5.42 3.31 12.02
N ALA A 153 5.14 3.39 10.72
CA ALA A 153 5.55 2.35 9.79
C ALA A 153 7.07 2.44 9.55
N PRO A 154 7.84 1.35 9.75
CA PRO A 154 9.30 1.40 9.61
C PRO A 154 9.76 1.51 8.15
N CYS A 155 8.88 1.22 7.18
CA CYS A 155 9.19 1.32 5.76
C CYS A 155 8.79 2.69 5.23
N GLU A 156 9.75 3.45 4.67
CA GLU A 156 9.52 4.75 4.03
C GLU A 156 8.45 4.68 2.91
N TYR A 157 8.33 3.52 2.24
CA TYR A 157 7.38 3.31 1.15
C TYR A 157 5.99 2.89 1.64
N ALA A 158 5.77 2.67 2.95
CA ALA A 158 4.55 2.05 3.47
C ALA A 158 3.28 2.74 2.97
N SER A 159 3.27 4.07 2.89
CA SER A 159 2.14 4.90 2.44
C SER A 159 1.79 4.77 0.95
N HIS A 160 2.75 4.37 0.12
CA HIS A 160 2.64 4.43 -1.35
C HIS A 160 2.90 3.10 -2.05
N CYS A 161 3.46 2.11 -1.36
CA CYS A 161 3.71 0.78 -1.88
C CYS A 161 2.46 -0.10 -1.78
N GLY A 162 2.15 -0.86 -2.83
CA GLY A 162 1.05 -1.84 -2.83
C GLY A 162 1.32 -3.11 -2.01
N GLY A 163 2.54 -3.30 -1.49
CA GLY A 163 2.96 -4.53 -0.81
C GLY A 163 2.47 -4.65 0.63
N CYS A 164 2.66 -3.61 1.44
CA CYS A 164 2.37 -3.64 2.88
C CYS A 164 1.24 -2.68 3.22
N LYS A 165 0.12 -3.20 3.77
CA LYS A 165 -1.07 -2.39 4.05
C LYS A 165 -1.22 -1.95 5.50
N THR A 166 -0.68 -2.74 6.43
CA THR A 166 -0.96 -2.62 7.88
C THR A 166 0.32 -2.42 8.69
N GLN A 167 1.41 -1.96 8.07
CA GLN A 167 2.65 -1.68 8.81
C GLN A 167 2.51 -0.56 9.85
N SER A 168 1.48 0.28 9.72
CA SER A 168 1.15 1.32 10.69
C SER A 168 0.20 0.84 11.81
N LEU A 169 0.03 -0.47 11.96
CA LEU A 169 -0.78 -1.11 12.99
C LEU A 169 0.13 -2.03 13.81
N SER A 170 0.02 -2.02 15.14
CA SER A 170 0.83 -2.90 16.00
C SER A 170 0.65 -4.37 15.59
N TYR A 171 1.69 -5.17 15.78
CA TYR A 171 1.64 -6.57 15.37
C TYR A 171 0.52 -7.36 16.08
N GLU A 172 0.30 -7.09 17.36
CA GLU A 172 -0.79 -7.68 18.14
C GLU A 172 -2.16 -7.33 17.55
N ALA A 173 -2.37 -6.07 17.16
CA ALA A 173 -3.61 -5.65 16.52
C ALA A 173 -3.77 -6.24 15.11
N GLN A 174 -2.66 -6.45 14.37
CA GLN A 174 -2.70 -7.18 13.11
C GLN A 174 -3.16 -8.64 13.30
N LEU A 175 -2.69 -9.31 14.36
CA LEU A 175 -3.11 -10.68 14.69
C LEU A 175 -4.60 -10.73 15.03
N LYS A 176 -5.06 -9.87 15.95
CA LYS A 176 -6.48 -9.74 16.32
C LYS A 176 -7.37 -9.49 15.10
N ALA A 177 -6.98 -8.58 14.22
CA ALA A 177 -7.74 -8.27 13.01
C ALA A 177 -7.83 -9.46 12.04
N LYS A 178 -6.75 -10.24 11.88
CA LYS A 178 -6.75 -11.44 11.04
C LYS A 178 -7.57 -12.57 11.65
N GLU A 179 -7.46 -12.75 12.96
CA GLU A 179 -8.23 -13.75 13.71
C GLU A 179 -9.72 -13.46 13.62
N GLN A 180 -10.11 -12.19 13.79
CA GLN A 180 -11.50 -11.75 13.60
C GLN A 180 -11.99 -12.02 12.18
N GLN A 181 -11.19 -11.76 11.14
CA GLN A 181 -11.59 -12.06 9.77
C GLN A 181 -11.82 -13.55 9.52
N VAL A 182 -11.01 -14.43 10.14
CA VAL A 182 -11.21 -15.88 10.05
C VAL A 182 -12.48 -16.28 10.81
N CYS A 183 -12.68 -15.74 12.01
CA CYS A 183 -13.89 -15.94 12.81
C CYS A 183 -15.16 -15.58 12.02
N ASP A 184 -15.19 -14.38 11.43
CA ASP A 184 -16.32 -13.89 10.63
C ASP A 184 -16.60 -14.82 9.43
N LEU A 185 -15.57 -15.37 8.79
CA LEU A 185 -15.72 -16.33 7.70
C LEU A 185 -16.29 -17.67 8.20
N VAL A 186 -15.79 -18.20 9.31
CA VAL A 186 -16.28 -19.44 9.90
C VAL A 186 -17.75 -19.33 10.29
N VAL A 187 -18.13 -18.21 10.92
CA VAL A 187 -19.53 -17.96 11.34
C VAL A 187 -20.43 -17.71 10.13
N HIS A 188 -20.10 -16.73 9.28
CA HIS A 188 -21.03 -16.28 8.25
C HIS A 188 -21.04 -17.15 6.99
N VAL A 189 -19.88 -17.72 6.60
CA VAL A 189 -19.76 -18.58 5.43
C VAL A 189 -19.85 -20.05 5.82
N GLY A 190 -19.11 -20.45 6.86
CA GLY A 190 -19.12 -21.82 7.36
C GLY A 190 -20.40 -22.22 8.10
N LYS A 191 -21.22 -21.23 8.51
CA LYS A 191 -22.48 -21.44 9.24
C LYS A 191 -22.30 -22.12 10.60
N PHE A 192 -21.11 -22.02 11.18
CA PHE A 192 -20.89 -22.39 12.56
C PHE A 192 -21.46 -21.31 13.48
N SER A 193 -22.08 -21.72 14.58
CA SER A 193 -22.48 -20.80 15.64
C SER A 193 -21.30 -20.59 16.58
N ASP A 194 -21.00 -19.35 16.89
CA ASP A 194 -19.97 -18.95 17.88
C ASP A 194 -20.38 -19.28 19.33
N GLN A 195 -21.64 -19.68 19.55
CA GLN A 195 -22.17 -20.09 20.84
C GLN A 195 -22.06 -21.61 21.10
N GLU A 196 -21.73 -22.40 20.07
CA GLU A 196 -21.68 -23.85 20.19
C GLU A 196 -20.31 -24.32 20.72
N PRO A 197 -20.25 -25.36 21.58
CA PRO A 197 -18.99 -25.87 22.12
C PRO A 197 -18.00 -26.33 21.05
N GLU A 198 -18.52 -26.81 19.91
CA GLU A 198 -17.73 -27.25 18.76
C GLU A 198 -16.95 -26.10 18.10
N PHE A 199 -17.38 -24.85 18.30
CA PHE A 199 -16.73 -23.68 17.72
C PHE A 199 -15.26 -23.58 18.16
N ALA A 200 -14.96 -23.87 19.41
CA ALA A 200 -13.58 -23.88 19.92
C ALA A 200 -12.70 -24.97 19.27
N GLY A 201 -13.31 -26.05 18.77
CA GLY A 201 -12.61 -27.08 18.01
C GLY A 201 -12.25 -26.66 16.59
N VAL A 202 -13.09 -25.80 15.99
CA VAL A 202 -12.92 -25.27 14.62
C VAL A 202 -12.06 -24.02 14.61
N MET A 203 -12.31 -23.07 15.50
CA MET A 203 -11.61 -21.80 15.61
C MET A 203 -10.46 -21.90 16.61
N LYS A 204 -9.28 -22.23 16.09
CA LYS A 204 -8.04 -22.25 16.89
C LYS A 204 -7.41 -20.86 16.97
N PRO A 205 -6.69 -20.54 18.07
CA PRO A 205 -5.96 -19.28 18.18
C PRO A 205 -4.97 -19.07 17.04
N ILE A 206 -4.83 -17.82 16.59
CA ILE A 206 -3.83 -17.45 15.58
C ILE A 206 -2.41 -17.70 16.11
N VAL A 207 -1.59 -18.37 15.30
CA VAL A 207 -0.18 -18.60 15.64
C VAL A 207 0.63 -17.36 15.25
N PRO A 208 1.27 -16.65 16.20
CA PRO A 208 2.14 -15.54 15.88
C PRO A 208 3.43 -16.03 15.20
N CYS A 209 3.96 -15.20 14.32
CA CYS A 209 5.32 -15.33 13.79
C CYS A 209 6.30 -14.47 14.60
N ASP A 210 7.42 -15.05 15.01
CA ASP A 210 8.51 -14.33 15.70
C ASP A 210 9.26 -13.37 14.76
N ILE A 211 9.31 -13.71 13.47
CA ILE A 211 10.03 -12.97 12.44
C ILE A 211 9.06 -12.09 11.64
N GLN A 212 9.00 -10.80 11.99
CA GLN A 212 8.07 -9.85 11.37
C GLN A 212 8.61 -9.16 10.12
N PHE A 213 9.93 -9.22 9.89
CA PHE A 213 10.63 -8.63 8.75
C PHE A 213 11.59 -9.63 8.13
N HIS A 214 12.07 -9.36 6.91
CA HIS A 214 13.02 -10.23 6.19
C HIS A 214 12.54 -11.67 5.90
N TYR A 215 11.25 -11.97 6.12
CA TYR A 215 10.70 -13.32 5.95
C TYR A 215 10.45 -13.71 4.50
N ARG A 216 10.43 -12.75 3.55
CA ARG A 216 10.07 -13.01 2.16
C ARG A 216 11.26 -13.52 1.39
N ASN A 217 11.24 -14.82 1.11
CA ASN A 217 12.28 -15.50 0.33
C ASN A 217 12.19 -15.29 -1.19
N LYS A 218 11.10 -14.70 -1.71
CA LYS A 218 10.93 -14.39 -3.13
C LYS A 218 10.32 -13.00 -3.31
N MET A 219 11.06 -12.10 -3.93
CA MET A 219 10.61 -10.79 -4.37
C MET A 219 10.56 -10.70 -5.88
N GLU A 220 9.63 -9.90 -6.38
CA GLU A 220 9.49 -9.57 -7.79
C GLU A 220 9.29 -8.07 -7.89
N PHE A 221 10.18 -7.41 -8.63
CA PHE A 221 10.18 -5.99 -8.89
C PHE A 221 9.88 -5.76 -10.37
N SER A 222 9.07 -4.77 -10.68
CA SER A 222 8.76 -4.37 -12.05
C SER A 222 9.70 -3.26 -12.48
N PHE A 223 10.15 -3.33 -13.74
CA PHE A 223 10.75 -2.19 -14.42
C PHE A 223 9.63 -1.34 -15.03
N GLY A 224 9.71 -0.02 -14.90
CA GLY A 224 8.69 0.91 -15.35
C GLY A 224 9.28 2.09 -16.13
N PRO A 225 8.70 2.46 -17.30
CA PRO A 225 9.16 3.59 -18.09
C PRO A 225 8.85 4.95 -17.45
N LYS A 226 7.89 4.99 -16.52
CA LYS A 226 7.53 6.19 -15.77
C LYS A 226 7.36 5.85 -14.29
N GLY A 227 8.25 6.37 -13.47
CA GLY A 227 8.16 6.28 -12.03
C GLY A 227 6.89 6.95 -11.50
N TRP A 228 6.27 6.30 -10.53
CA TRP A 228 5.21 6.90 -9.74
C TRP A 228 5.82 7.84 -8.69
N VAL A 229 5.24 9.02 -8.56
CA VAL A 229 5.57 9.98 -7.49
C VAL A 229 4.27 10.43 -6.78
N PRO A 230 4.34 10.75 -5.49
CA PRO A 230 3.22 11.34 -4.75
C PRO A 230 2.72 12.64 -5.40
N ALA A 231 1.45 12.97 -5.19
CA ALA A 231 0.82 14.13 -5.83
C ALA A 231 1.43 15.45 -5.36
N GLU A 232 1.93 15.47 -4.13
CA GLU A 232 2.61 16.59 -3.49
C GLU A 232 3.92 16.92 -4.23
N GLN A 233 4.62 15.89 -4.72
CA GLN A 233 5.88 16.02 -5.47
C GLN A 233 5.68 16.32 -6.96
N LEU A 234 4.45 16.21 -7.47
CA LEU A 234 4.14 16.54 -8.87
C LEU A 234 4.17 18.05 -9.13
N GLN A 235 3.91 18.89 -8.11
CA GLN A 235 3.87 20.34 -8.26
C GLN A 235 5.27 20.98 -8.30
N GLU A 236 6.25 20.35 -7.66
CA GLU A 236 7.63 20.88 -7.55
C GLU A 236 8.53 20.48 -8.72
N LYS A 237 8.21 19.40 -9.45
CA LYS A 237 9.00 18.94 -10.58
C LYS A 237 8.48 19.51 -11.89
N SER A 238 9.07 20.62 -12.32
CA SER A 238 8.85 21.27 -13.61
C SER A 238 9.62 20.64 -14.79
N THR A 239 10.16 19.43 -14.64
CA THR A 239 10.93 18.77 -15.71
C THR A 239 10.36 17.40 -16.06
N ASP A 240 10.13 17.24 -17.36
CA ASP A 240 9.67 16.07 -18.11
C ASP A 240 10.70 14.91 -18.11
N GLU A 241 11.45 14.74 -17.01
CA GLU A 241 12.40 13.64 -16.89
C GLU A 241 11.63 12.36 -16.58
N CYS A 242 11.53 11.48 -17.58
CA CYS A 242 11.10 10.09 -17.43
C CYS A 242 12.07 9.35 -16.48
N VAL A 243 11.87 9.49 -15.17
CA VAL A 243 12.62 8.71 -14.20
C VAL A 243 12.14 7.26 -14.30
N TYR A 244 12.93 6.43 -14.97
CA TYR A 244 12.73 5.00 -15.00
C TYR A 244 12.74 4.42 -13.58
N ALA A 245 11.79 3.52 -13.30
CA ALA A 245 11.62 2.94 -11.98
C ALA A 245 11.93 1.44 -12.00
N LEU A 246 12.56 0.97 -10.92
CA LEU A 246 12.64 -0.45 -10.58
C LEU A 246 12.06 -0.61 -9.17
N GLY A 247 10.92 -1.28 -9.06
CA GLY A 247 10.26 -1.38 -7.77
C GLY A 247 8.90 -2.05 -7.80
N LEU A 248 7.93 -1.51 -7.07
CA LEU A 248 6.62 -2.13 -6.85
C LEU A 248 5.49 -1.22 -7.35
N HIS A 249 4.35 -1.82 -7.70
CA HIS A 249 3.20 -1.05 -8.15
C HIS A 249 2.58 -0.20 -7.03
N ALA A 250 2.24 1.05 -7.36
CA ALA A 250 1.48 1.91 -6.46
C ALA A 250 0.03 1.40 -6.33
N PRO A 251 -0.60 1.46 -5.14
CA PRO A 251 -1.98 1.03 -4.93
C PRO A 251 -2.94 1.66 -5.95
N GLY A 252 -3.73 0.81 -6.61
CA GLY A 252 -4.71 1.24 -7.61
C GLY A 252 -4.14 1.47 -9.02
N PHE A 253 -2.83 1.31 -9.23
CA PHE A 253 -2.18 1.47 -10.53
C PHE A 253 -1.48 0.18 -10.96
N PHE A 254 -1.88 -0.37 -12.10
CA PHE A 254 -1.22 -1.54 -12.70
C PHE A 254 -0.02 -1.15 -13.59
N ASP A 255 0.07 0.12 -13.99
CA ASP A 255 1.06 0.63 -14.95
C ASP A 255 2.07 1.61 -14.32
N LYS A 256 1.84 2.02 -13.06
CA LYS A 256 2.72 2.94 -12.34
C LYS A 256 3.55 2.20 -11.31
N VAL A 257 4.87 2.31 -11.45
CA VAL A 257 5.86 1.66 -10.59
C VAL A 257 6.47 2.69 -9.66
N LEU A 258 6.33 2.49 -8.36
CA LEU A 258 7.09 3.19 -7.33
C LEU A 258 8.51 2.63 -7.33
N ASN A 259 9.53 3.49 -7.47
CA ASN A 259 10.92 3.08 -7.32
C ASN A 259 11.20 2.71 -5.86
N VAL A 260 11.75 1.52 -5.61
CA VAL A 260 11.99 0.99 -4.26
C VAL A 260 13.46 0.64 -4.13
N ASN A 261 14.18 1.34 -3.24
CA ASN A 261 15.60 1.06 -3.02
C ASN A 261 15.82 -0.12 -2.06
N LYS A 262 14.95 -0.24 -1.06
CA LYS A 262 15.00 -1.29 -0.03
C LYS A 262 13.60 -1.79 0.30
N CYS A 263 13.46 -3.11 0.48
CA CYS A 263 12.24 -3.73 1.01
C CYS A 263 12.57 -4.41 2.34
N LEU A 264 11.90 -3.99 3.43
CA LEU A 264 12.10 -4.59 4.76
C LEU A 264 11.57 -6.03 4.87
N LEU A 265 10.81 -6.50 3.87
CA LEU A 265 10.32 -7.88 3.87
C LEU A 265 11.31 -8.86 3.25
N GLN A 266 12.30 -8.40 2.48
CA GLN A 266 13.33 -9.26 1.88
C GLN A 266 14.61 -9.26 2.70
N SER A 267 15.46 -10.27 2.50
CA SER A 267 16.76 -10.36 3.15
C SER A 267 17.68 -9.18 2.78
N ASP A 268 18.62 -8.83 3.66
CA ASP A 268 19.58 -7.76 3.37
C ASP A 268 20.45 -8.08 2.14
N SER A 269 20.88 -9.34 1.97
CA SER A 269 21.62 -9.75 0.76
C SER A 269 20.79 -9.58 -0.53
N ALA A 270 19.46 -9.79 -0.49
CA ALA A 270 18.61 -9.49 -1.64
C ALA A 270 18.46 -7.97 -1.87
N ASN A 271 18.45 -7.16 -0.80
CA ASN A 271 18.50 -5.69 -0.94
C ASN A 271 19.82 -5.22 -1.56
N GLU A 272 20.96 -5.84 -1.23
CA GLU A 272 22.26 -5.53 -1.85
C GLU A 272 22.25 -5.83 -3.36
N VAL A 273 21.68 -6.97 -3.76
CA VAL A 273 21.52 -7.32 -5.18
C VAL A 273 20.59 -6.32 -5.88
N LEU A 274 19.48 -5.93 -5.25
CA LEU A 274 18.58 -4.90 -5.79
C LEU A 274 19.31 -3.58 -6.01
N ALA A 275 20.09 -3.12 -5.03
CA ALA A 275 20.88 -1.89 -5.13
C ALA A 275 21.91 -1.96 -6.26
N THR A 276 22.63 -3.08 -6.36
CA THR A 276 23.59 -3.32 -7.45
C THR A 276 22.93 -3.26 -8.83
N VAL A 277 21.75 -3.86 -9.00
CA VAL A 277 21.00 -3.76 -10.26
C VAL A 277 20.59 -2.31 -10.52
N GLN A 278 20.12 -1.58 -9.50
CA GLN A 278 19.70 -0.19 -9.62
C GLN A 278 20.79 0.76 -10.10
N GLU A 279 22.06 0.48 -9.76
CA GLU A 279 23.22 1.27 -10.17
C GLU A 279 23.52 1.19 -11.67
N CYS A 280 23.27 0.05 -12.31
CA CYS A 280 23.74 -0.19 -13.68
C CYS A 280 22.63 -0.33 -14.73
N TRP A 281 21.41 -0.76 -14.39
CA TRP A 281 20.41 -1.11 -15.41
C TRP A 281 19.95 0.06 -16.29
N ARG A 282 20.16 1.30 -15.84
CA ARG A 282 19.83 2.54 -16.56
C ARG A 282 20.97 3.03 -17.47
N ASP A 283 22.11 2.34 -17.48
CA ASP A 283 23.26 2.70 -18.31
C ASP A 283 22.87 2.64 -19.80
N PRO A 284 22.92 3.78 -20.53
CA PRO A 284 22.60 3.83 -21.94
C PRO A 284 23.47 2.90 -22.79
N GLU A 285 24.70 2.60 -22.38
CA GLU A 285 25.60 1.68 -23.10
C GLU A 285 25.06 0.24 -23.12
N LEU A 286 24.20 -0.13 -22.16
CA LEU A 286 23.60 -1.46 -22.11
C LEU A 286 22.41 -1.60 -23.06
N GLY A 287 21.84 -0.51 -23.56
CA GLY A 287 20.67 -0.53 -24.45
C GLY A 287 19.41 -1.11 -23.82
N LEU A 288 19.34 -1.21 -22.49
CA LEU A 288 18.22 -1.82 -21.77
C LEU A 288 17.08 -0.80 -21.61
N SER A 289 15.88 -1.20 -21.99
CA SER A 289 14.67 -0.37 -21.83
C SER A 289 13.64 -1.08 -20.96
N PRO A 290 12.92 -0.36 -20.09
CA PRO A 290 11.85 -0.94 -19.29
C PRO A 290 10.64 -1.28 -20.17
N TRP A 291 9.96 -2.38 -19.84
CA TRP A 291 8.72 -2.79 -20.48
C TRP A 291 7.59 -1.79 -20.23
N ASN A 292 6.97 -1.32 -21.31
CA ASN A 292 5.78 -0.49 -21.28
C ASN A 292 4.54 -1.35 -21.52
N VAL A 293 3.66 -1.43 -20.53
CA VAL A 293 2.45 -2.26 -20.56
C VAL A 293 1.39 -1.81 -21.57
N HIS A 294 1.45 -0.55 -22.03
CA HIS A 294 0.48 0.00 -22.99
C HIS A 294 0.95 -0.16 -24.43
N SER A 295 2.22 0.16 -24.70
CA SER A 295 2.79 -0.01 -26.06
C SER A 295 3.29 -1.43 -26.34
N HIS A 296 3.41 -2.27 -25.30
CA HIS A 296 4.00 -3.60 -25.38
C HIS A 296 5.42 -3.60 -25.97
N THR A 297 6.21 -2.59 -25.59
CA THR A 297 7.61 -2.42 -26.04
C THR A 297 8.55 -2.31 -24.85
N GLY A 298 9.82 -2.61 -25.06
CA GLY A 298 10.87 -2.59 -24.04
C GLY A 298 11.39 -4.01 -23.77
N PHE A 299 12.50 -4.12 -23.03
CA PHE A 299 13.23 -5.37 -22.83
C PHE A 299 13.12 -5.92 -21.41
N LEU A 300 13.33 -5.07 -20.40
CA LEU A 300 13.32 -5.45 -18.99
C LEU A 300 11.89 -5.41 -18.45
N LYS A 301 11.33 -6.55 -18.02
CA LYS A 301 9.98 -6.62 -17.46
C LYS A 301 9.98 -6.74 -15.95
N HIS A 302 10.63 -7.79 -15.43
CA HIS A 302 10.69 -8.06 -14.00
C HIS A 302 12.10 -8.48 -13.56
N LEU A 303 12.48 -8.04 -12.36
CA LEU A 303 13.60 -8.55 -11.59
C LEU A 303 13.04 -9.43 -10.47
N MET A 304 13.28 -10.73 -10.53
CA MET A 304 12.93 -11.67 -9.47
C MET A 304 14.17 -12.01 -8.66
N LEU A 305 14.09 -11.82 -7.35
CA LEU A 305 15.13 -12.19 -6.38
C LEU A 305 14.59 -13.30 -5.48
N ARG A 306 15.35 -14.38 -5.33
CA ARG A 306 15.02 -15.48 -4.42
C ARG A 306 16.18 -15.79 -3.50
N SER A 307 15.97 -15.72 -2.19
CA SER A 307 16.95 -16.11 -1.19
C SER A 307 16.69 -17.55 -0.72
N GLY A 308 17.73 -18.38 -0.77
CA GLY A 308 17.72 -19.71 -0.15
C GLY A 308 18.07 -19.68 1.33
N ILE A 309 17.86 -20.82 2.01
CA ILE A 309 18.17 -20.98 3.45
C ILE A 309 19.65 -20.72 3.75
N LEU A 310 20.54 -21.02 2.80
CA LEU A 310 21.99 -20.75 2.90
C LEU A 310 22.38 -19.31 2.56
N LYS A 311 21.43 -18.36 2.54
CA LYS A 311 21.62 -16.95 2.15
C LYS A 311 22.11 -16.71 0.72
N LEU A 312 22.15 -17.74 -0.12
CA LEU A 312 22.36 -17.59 -1.57
C LEU A 312 21.19 -16.85 -2.21
N VAL A 313 21.48 -15.82 -3.01
CA VAL A 313 20.47 -15.05 -3.76
C VAL A 313 20.51 -15.45 -5.23
N PHE A 314 19.40 -15.98 -5.72
CA PHE A 314 19.18 -16.24 -7.13
C PHE A 314 18.51 -15.02 -7.77
N LEU A 315 19.10 -14.54 -8.85
CA LEU A 315 18.59 -13.44 -9.67
C LEU A 315 18.04 -14.00 -10.97
N ASN A 316 16.81 -13.61 -11.31
CA ASN A 316 16.18 -13.95 -12.58
C ASN A 316 15.62 -12.67 -13.21
N LEU A 317 16.11 -12.33 -14.40
CA LEU A 317 15.63 -11.22 -15.20
C LEU A 317 14.64 -11.75 -16.23
N TRP A 318 13.41 -11.28 -16.17
CA TRP A 318 12.38 -11.60 -17.15
C TRP A 318 12.49 -10.61 -18.29
N LEU A 319 12.91 -11.14 -19.43
CA LEU A 319 13.21 -10.39 -20.64
C LEU A 319 12.13 -10.67 -21.67
N THR A 320 11.84 -9.69 -22.51
CA THR A 320 11.03 -9.86 -23.72
C THR A 320 11.97 -10.14 -24.89
N LEU A 321 11.61 -11.14 -25.70
CA LEU A 321 12.27 -11.48 -26.96
C LEU A 321 11.64 -10.70 -28.12
#